data_AF-A0AAN7AZG2-F1
#
_entry.id   AF-A0AAN7AZG2-F1
#
_cell.length_a   1.000
_cell.length_b   1.000
_cell.length_c   1.000
_cell.angle_alpha   90.00
_cell.angle_beta   90.00
_cell.angle_gamma   90.00
#
_symmetry.space_group_name_H-M   'P 1'
#
loop_
_entity.id
_entity.type
_entity.pdbx_description
1 polymer ?
#
loop_
_entity_poly.entity_id
_entity_poly.type
_entity_poly.pdbx_seq_one_letter_code
_entity_poly.pdbx_strand_id
1 'polypeptide(L)'
;MVKLLDIGLLALAMATSAIAKPCKPRDGPVTYEAEDAILTGTTVDTAQAGYTGRGYVTGFDEGSDKVTFQISSATTKLYDLSIRYAAIYGDKRTNVVLNNGAVSEVFFPAGDSFTSVAAGQVLLNAGQNTIDIVNNWGWYLIDSITLTPSAPRPPHDINPNLNNANADTNTKKLYSYLRSVYGKKIISGQQEVRHAEWIQQQTGKTPALVAVDLMDYSPSRVERGTVGTAVEEAISHHNRGGIVSVLWHWNAPVGLYDTEENKWWSGFYTRATDFDIAATLANPQGANYTLLIRDIDAIAVQLKKLQAAGVPVLWRPLHEAEGGWFWWGAKGPEPAKQLWDLLYERLTVHHKLNNLIWVWNSILEDWYPGDDTVDILSADVYAQGNGPMSTQYNELISLGRDKKMIAAAEVGAAPLPNLLQAYQANWLWFAVWGDDFINNPSWNTVAVLNEIYKSDYVLTLDEIQGWRN
;
A
#
# COMPACT_ATOMS: atom_id res chain seq x y z
N MET A 1 -82.54 -23.53 41.24
CA MET A 1 -81.54 -24.17 42.13
C MET A 1 -80.17 -23.89 41.56
N VAL A 2 -79.31 -23.29 42.37
CA VAL A 2 -77.96 -22.78 42.05
C VAL A 2 -77.02 -23.92 41.60
N LYS A 3 -76.14 -23.70 40.60
CA LYS A 3 -74.66 -23.81 40.73
C LYS A 3 -73.85 -23.59 39.43
N LEU A 4 -72.87 -22.68 39.56
CA LEU A 4 -71.54 -22.45 38.96
C LEU A 4 -71.31 -22.70 37.45
N LEU A 5 -70.92 -21.71 36.63
CA LEU A 5 -69.63 -20.96 36.52
C LEU A 5 -68.42 -21.83 36.17
N ASP A 6 -68.03 -21.79 34.89
CA ASP A 6 -66.63 -21.86 34.45
C ASP A 6 -66.46 -20.91 33.24
N ILE A 7 -65.64 -19.87 33.44
CA ILE A 7 -65.27 -18.87 32.43
C ILE A 7 -63.84 -19.20 31.98
N GLY A 8 -63.72 -19.76 30.77
CA GLY A 8 -62.44 -19.85 30.07
C GLY A 8 -62.20 -18.55 29.29
N LEU A 9 -61.26 -17.73 29.77
CA LEU A 9 -60.84 -16.49 29.13
C LEU A 9 -59.86 -16.82 27.99
N LEU A 10 -60.31 -16.75 26.73
CA LEU A 10 -59.43 -16.84 25.56
C LEU A 10 -58.99 -15.42 25.17
N ALA A 11 -57.76 -15.03 25.53
CA ALA A 11 -57.18 -13.74 25.14
C ALA A 11 -56.71 -13.81 23.68
N LEU A 12 -57.42 -13.10 22.79
CA LEU A 12 -57.05 -12.93 21.38
C LEU A 12 -56.01 -11.80 21.29
N ALA A 13 -54.73 -12.12 21.16
CA ALA A 13 -53.67 -11.15 20.91
C ALA A 13 -53.73 -10.69 19.44
N MET A 14 -54.19 -9.46 19.20
CA MET A 14 -54.02 -8.81 17.90
C MET A 14 -52.55 -8.39 17.74
N ALA A 15 -51.82 -9.09 16.87
CA ALA A 15 -50.52 -8.65 16.42
C ALA A 15 -50.70 -7.52 15.39
N THR A 16 -50.46 -6.28 15.81
CA THR A 16 -50.28 -5.16 14.88
C THR A 16 -48.91 -5.29 14.21
N SER A 17 -48.88 -5.81 12.99
CA SER A 17 -47.69 -5.76 12.13
C SER A 17 -47.46 -4.31 11.70
N ALA A 18 -46.49 -3.64 12.32
CA ALA A 18 -45.96 -2.38 11.82
C ALA A 18 -45.16 -2.69 10.54
N ILE A 19 -45.75 -2.39 9.37
CA ILE A 19 -45.02 -2.39 8.10
C ILE A 19 -44.04 -1.21 8.17
N ALA A 20 -42.76 -1.51 8.35
CA ALA A 20 -41.70 -0.52 8.20
C ALA A 20 -41.76 0.03 6.76
N LYS A 21 -42.10 1.32 6.62
CA LYS A 21 -41.97 2.03 5.34
C LYS A 21 -40.50 1.97 4.92
N PRO A 22 -40.17 1.56 3.68
CA PRO A 22 -38.81 1.65 3.20
C PRO A 22 -38.43 3.13 3.15
N CYS A 23 -37.58 3.56 4.07
CA CYS A 23 -36.98 4.88 4.03
C CYS A 23 -36.14 4.94 2.75
N LYS A 24 -36.31 5.98 1.93
CA LYS A 24 -35.43 6.23 0.78
C LYS A 24 -33.97 6.14 1.26
N PRO A 25 -33.07 5.47 0.52
CA PRO A 25 -31.65 5.51 0.85
C PRO A 25 -31.21 6.98 0.92
N ARG A 26 -30.73 7.41 2.09
CA ARG A 26 -30.14 8.73 2.24
C ARG A 26 -28.72 8.64 1.70
N ASP A 27 -28.48 9.17 0.51
CA ASP A 27 -27.14 9.27 -0.09
C ASP A 27 -26.29 10.40 0.54
N GLY A 28 -26.47 10.68 1.83
CA GLY A 28 -25.74 11.72 2.57
C GLY A 28 -25.14 11.18 3.86
N PRO A 29 -24.40 12.01 4.61
CA PRO A 29 -23.83 11.62 5.89
C PRO A 29 -24.90 11.08 6.86
N VAL A 30 -24.61 9.96 7.52
CA VAL A 30 -25.44 9.37 8.57
C VAL A 30 -24.60 9.21 9.82
N THR A 31 -25.03 9.86 10.90
CA THR A 31 -24.40 9.77 12.22
C THR A 31 -25.09 8.69 13.06
N TYR A 32 -24.29 7.91 13.77
CA TYR A 32 -24.68 6.88 14.71
C TYR A 32 -24.12 7.28 16.09
N GLU A 33 -25.01 7.60 17.02
CA GLU A 33 -24.65 7.99 18.38
C GLU A 33 -24.12 6.76 19.15
N ALA A 34 -23.04 6.93 19.91
CA ALA A 34 -22.36 5.82 20.58
C ALA A 34 -23.20 5.22 21.71
N GLU A 35 -24.00 6.04 22.39
CA GLU A 35 -24.92 5.63 23.46
C GLU A 35 -26.13 4.80 22.98
N ASP A 36 -26.36 4.72 21.67
CA ASP A 36 -27.38 3.88 21.04
C ASP A 36 -26.80 2.56 20.50
N ALA A 37 -25.48 2.36 20.58
CA ALA A 37 -24.78 1.17 20.11
C ALA A 37 -24.78 0.03 21.15
N ILE A 38 -24.10 -1.07 20.85
CA ILE A 38 -23.90 -2.18 21.81
C ILE A 38 -22.61 -1.91 22.61
N LEU A 39 -22.73 -1.76 23.92
CA LEU A 39 -21.62 -1.49 24.83
C LEU A 39 -21.11 -2.80 25.44
N THR A 40 -19.81 -3.02 25.40
CA THR A 40 -19.14 -4.16 26.08
C THR A 40 -18.05 -3.59 26.97
N GLY A 41 -18.17 -3.75 28.29
CA GLY A 41 -17.21 -3.19 29.28
C GLY A 41 -17.27 -1.67 29.45
N THR A 42 -17.96 -0.96 28.57
CA THR A 42 -18.08 0.51 28.54
C THR A 42 -19.42 1.00 29.11
N THR A 43 -19.52 2.29 29.40
CA THR A 43 -20.74 2.94 29.95
C THR A 43 -21.02 4.29 29.31
N VAL A 44 -22.28 4.72 29.34
CA VAL A 44 -22.71 6.04 28.86
C VAL A 44 -22.52 7.10 29.95
N ASP A 45 -22.00 8.27 29.59
CA ASP A 45 -21.79 9.42 30.47
C ASP A 45 -22.23 10.72 29.77
N THR A 46 -22.40 11.80 30.53
CA THR A 46 -22.83 13.13 30.10
C THR A 46 -21.99 14.27 30.72
N ALA A 47 -20.93 13.95 31.47
CA ALA A 47 -20.15 14.94 32.21
C ALA A 47 -19.35 15.89 31.30
N GLN A 48 -18.72 15.36 30.23
CA GLN A 48 -17.99 16.17 29.26
C GLN A 48 -18.97 16.95 28.37
N ALA A 49 -18.83 18.28 28.32
CA ALA A 49 -19.69 19.10 27.48
C ALA A 49 -19.38 18.94 25.98
N GLY A 50 -20.39 19.15 25.14
CA GLY A 50 -20.24 19.23 23.68
C GLY A 50 -20.49 17.92 22.91
N TYR A 51 -21.10 16.91 23.52
CA TYR A 51 -21.57 15.69 22.85
C TYR A 51 -22.81 15.96 21.96
N THR A 52 -23.09 15.07 21.02
CA THR A 52 -24.35 14.97 20.26
C THR A 52 -25.29 13.95 20.89
N GLY A 53 -26.56 13.92 20.46
CA GLY A 53 -27.50 12.96 21.03
C GLY A 53 -27.78 13.16 22.53
N ARG A 54 -27.74 12.06 23.29
CA ARG A 54 -28.08 11.96 24.72
C ARG A 54 -26.84 11.91 25.61
N GLY A 55 -25.66 11.59 25.08
CA GLY A 55 -24.43 11.46 25.86
C GLY A 55 -23.25 11.02 24.99
N TYR A 56 -22.30 10.32 25.61
CA TYR A 56 -21.18 9.68 24.92
C TYR A 56 -20.80 8.41 25.69
N VAL A 57 -19.93 7.58 25.10
CA VAL A 57 -19.42 6.35 25.74
C VAL A 57 -18.00 6.54 26.27
N THR A 58 -17.77 6.04 27.48
CA THR A 58 -16.49 6.03 28.21
C THR A 58 -16.26 4.67 28.90
N GLY A 59 -15.19 4.56 29.67
CA GLY A 59 -14.82 3.33 30.39
C GLY A 59 -14.10 2.31 29.51
N PHE A 60 -13.20 2.80 28.65
CA PHE A 60 -12.29 1.95 27.87
C PHE A 60 -11.03 1.68 28.71
N ASP A 61 -11.11 0.71 29.61
CA ASP A 61 -10.09 0.41 30.62
C ASP A 61 -9.38 -0.92 30.32
N GLU A 62 -10.15 -1.95 29.96
CA GLU A 62 -9.70 -3.30 29.65
C GLU A 62 -9.61 -3.54 28.13
N GLY A 63 -8.68 -4.38 27.68
CA GLY A 63 -8.46 -4.61 26.25
C GLY A 63 -9.68 -5.19 25.49
N SER A 64 -10.65 -5.78 26.20
CA SER A 64 -11.91 -6.28 25.63
C SER A 64 -12.99 -5.20 25.45
N ASP A 65 -12.80 -4.01 26.00
CA ASP A 65 -13.82 -2.97 26.05
C ASP A 65 -14.06 -2.39 24.66
N LYS A 66 -15.33 -2.26 24.28
CA LYS A 66 -15.69 -1.77 22.95
C LYS A 66 -17.09 -1.19 22.86
N VAL A 67 -17.30 -0.46 21.77
CA VAL A 67 -18.61 -0.03 21.28
C VAL A 67 -18.82 -0.63 19.91
N THR A 68 -19.88 -1.44 19.75
CA THR A 68 -20.24 -2.12 18.50
C THR A 68 -21.45 -1.44 17.87
N PHE A 69 -21.21 -0.73 16.77
CA PHE A 69 -22.25 -0.12 15.95
C PHE A 69 -22.83 -1.17 15.00
N GLN A 70 -24.16 -1.27 14.94
CA GLN A 70 -24.86 -2.11 13.97
C GLN A 70 -25.36 -1.25 12.81
N ILE A 71 -24.84 -1.49 11.61
CA ILE A 71 -25.16 -0.71 10.41
C ILE A 71 -25.73 -1.63 9.34
N SER A 72 -26.81 -1.20 8.70
CA SER A 72 -27.36 -1.88 7.53
C SER A 72 -27.12 -1.08 6.26
N SER A 73 -26.69 -1.75 5.19
CA SER A 73 -26.54 -1.17 3.86
C SER A 73 -27.40 -1.94 2.86
N ALA A 74 -28.08 -1.24 1.94
CA ALA A 74 -28.92 -1.87 0.93
C ALA A 74 -28.10 -2.62 -0.14
N THR A 75 -26.93 -2.10 -0.46
CA THR A 75 -25.97 -2.66 -1.41
C THR A 75 -24.58 -2.64 -0.81
N THR A 76 -23.66 -3.40 -1.39
CA THR A 76 -22.24 -3.22 -1.06
C THR A 76 -21.80 -1.83 -1.51
N LYS A 77 -21.32 -0.99 -0.58
CA LYS A 77 -20.96 0.42 -0.86
C LYS A 77 -19.85 0.89 0.08
N LEU A 78 -18.95 1.72 -0.46
CA LEU A 78 -17.86 2.33 0.30
C LEU A 78 -18.35 3.59 1.02
N TYR A 79 -17.94 3.75 2.27
CA TYR A 79 -18.23 4.93 3.08
C TYR A 79 -16.94 5.46 3.71
N ASP A 80 -16.82 6.78 3.76
CA ASP A 80 -15.82 7.46 4.58
C ASP A 80 -16.32 7.44 6.04
N LEU A 81 -15.45 6.97 6.95
CA LEU A 81 -15.74 6.88 8.37
C LEU A 81 -15.11 8.07 9.10
N SER A 82 -15.91 8.76 9.91
CA SER A 82 -15.40 9.74 10.86
C SER A 82 -15.83 9.35 12.28
N ILE A 83 -14.91 9.49 13.22
CA ILE A 83 -15.17 9.23 14.64
C ILE A 83 -15.15 10.58 15.36
N ARG A 84 -16.22 10.88 16.09
CA ARG A 84 -16.30 12.03 17.00
C ARG A 84 -15.87 11.57 18.39
N TYR A 85 -14.79 12.16 18.89
CA TYR A 85 -14.10 11.72 20.10
C TYR A 85 -13.65 12.90 20.95
N ALA A 86 -13.33 12.65 22.22
CA ALA A 86 -12.57 13.56 23.06
C ALA A 86 -11.43 12.79 23.78
N ALA A 87 -10.20 13.26 23.60
CA ALA A 87 -8.99 12.67 24.21
C ALA A 87 -8.48 13.55 25.36
N ILE A 88 -9.30 13.68 26.40
CA ILE A 88 -9.04 14.55 27.57
C ILE A 88 -7.89 14.05 28.45
N TYR A 89 -7.41 12.83 28.23
CA TYR A 89 -6.33 12.19 28.98
C TYR A 89 -4.99 12.16 28.21
N GLY A 90 -4.80 13.08 27.26
CA GLY A 90 -3.64 13.13 26.37
C GLY A 90 -3.82 12.25 25.12
N ASP A 91 -2.82 12.23 24.24
CA ASP A 91 -2.85 11.49 22.97
C ASP A 91 -3.22 10.01 23.17
N LYS A 92 -4.05 9.47 22.26
CA LYS A 92 -4.51 8.07 22.29
C LYS A 92 -4.51 7.42 20.93
N ARG A 93 -4.63 6.09 20.93
CA ARG A 93 -4.91 5.26 19.77
C ARG A 93 -6.11 4.37 20.08
N THR A 94 -6.95 4.15 19.08
CA THR A 94 -8.09 3.22 19.13
C THR A 94 -8.01 2.24 17.96
N ASN A 95 -8.70 1.10 18.10
CA ASN A 95 -8.79 0.08 17.07
C ASN A 95 -10.19 0.08 16.45
N VAL A 96 -10.28 0.22 15.13
CA VAL A 96 -11.50 0.09 14.35
C VAL A 96 -11.54 -1.28 13.70
N VAL A 97 -12.64 -2.01 13.87
CA VAL A 97 -12.83 -3.34 13.26
C VAL A 97 -14.15 -3.39 12.50
N LEU A 98 -14.08 -3.64 11.19
CA LEU A 98 -15.26 -3.85 10.34
C LEU A 98 -15.56 -5.35 10.25
N ASN A 99 -16.79 -5.77 10.59
CA ASN A 99 -17.29 -7.14 10.43
C ASN A 99 -16.36 -8.24 11.02
N ASN A 100 -15.75 -8.00 12.19
CA ASN A 100 -14.74 -8.87 12.81
C ASN A 100 -13.50 -9.13 11.92
N GLY A 101 -13.22 -8.23 10.98
CA GLY A 101 -12.07 -8.30 10.08
C GLY A 101 -10.77 -7.80 10.72
N ALA A 102 -9.86 -7.31 9.87
CA ALA A 102 -8.60 -6.74 10.31
C ALA A 102 -8.81 -5.46 11.13
N VAL A 103 -7.92 -5.24 12.09
CA VAL A 103 -7.86 -4.02 12.91
C VAL A 103 -7.24 -2.89 12.12
N SER A 104 -7.86 -1.72 12.15
CA SER A 104 -7.28 -0.46 11.67
C SER A 104 -7.10 0.49 12.86
N GLU A 105 -5.87 0.94 13.09
CA GLU A 105 -5.57 1.85 14.18
C GLU A 105 -5.83 3.31 13.79
N VAL A 106 -6.48 4.07 14.67
CA VAL A 106 -6.75 5.50 14.49
C VAL A 106 -6.12 6.29 15.63
N PHE A 107 -5.35 7.31 15.29
CA PHE A 107 -4.73 8.22 16.26
C PHE A 107 -5.69 9.35 16.65
N PHE A 108 -5.76 9.60 17.95
CA PHE A 108 -6.53 10.67 18.56
C PHE A 108 -5.56 11.68 19.20
N PRO A 109 -5.28 12.81 18.53
CA PRO A 109 -4.62 13.94 19.17
C PRO A 109 -5.35 14.36 20.45
N ALA A 110 -4.60 14.70 21.48
CA ALA A 110 -5.11 15.22 22.74
C ALA A 110 -6.01 16.45 22.50
N GLY A 111 -7.05 16.57 23.31
CA GLY A 111 -7.98 17.70 23.25
C GLY A 111 -8.91 17.73 24.44
N ASP A 112 -9.29 18.92 24.85
CA ASP A 112 -10.21 19.18 25.99
C ASP A 112 -11.70 19.17 25.58
N SER A 113 -11.98 19.03 24.29
CA SER A 113 -13.29 19.14 23.67
C SER A 113 -13.52 18.06 22.62
N PHE A 114 -14.78 17.79 22.32
CA PHE A 114 -15.13 16.84 21.26
C PHE A 114 -14.77 17.39 19.88
N THR A 115 -13.99 16.61 19.13
CA THR A 115 -13.63 16.87 17.73
C THR A 115 -13.84 15.60 16.91
N SER A 116 -13.60 15.67 15.61
CA SER A 116 -13.75 14.53 14.71
C SER A 116 -12.45 14.23 13.98
N VAL A 117 -12.15 12.95 13.82
CA VAL A 117 -11.03 12.47 13.01
C VAL A 117 -11.54 11.63 11.84
N ALA A 118 -10.83 11.66 10.72
CA ALA A 118 -11.03 10.72 9.63
C ALA A 118 -10.45 9.35 10.02
N ALA A 119 -11.27 8.31 9.96
CA ALA A 119 -10.92 6.94 10.35
C ALA A 119 -10.87 6.01 9.13
N GLY A 120 -10.47 6.56 7.98
CA GLY A 120 -10.38 5.83 6.72
C GLY A 120 -11.73 5.55 6.07
N GLN A 121 -11.78 4.48 5.28
CA GLN A 121 -12.96 4.07 4.53
C GLN A 121 -13.37 2.64 4.91
N VAL A 122 -14.68 2.39 4.93
CA VAL A 122 -15.26 1.08 5.23
C VAL A 122 -16.16 0.62 4.09
N LEU A 123 -15.94 -0.60 3.61
CA LEU A 123 -16.78 -1.23 2.59
C LEU A 123 -17.88 -2.03 3.28
N LEU A 124 -19.07 -1.45 3.39
CA LEU A 124 -20.21 -2.16 3.95
C LEU A 124 -20.76 -3.14 2.93
N ASN A 125 -21.01 -4.38 3.35
CA ASN A 125 -21.72 -5.38 2.56
C ASN A 125 -23.21 -5.07 2.50
N ALA A 126 -23.91 -5.57 1.49
CA ALA A 126 -25.37 -5.60 1.51
C ALA A 126 -25.88 -6.40 2.74
N GLY A 127 -26.84 -5.82 3.48
CA GLY A 127 -27.34 -6.39 4.72
C GLY A 127 -26.68 -5.78 5.97
N GLN A 128 -26.58 -6.59 7.02
CA GLN A 128 -26.05 -6.17 8.33
C GLN A 128 -24.53 -6.17 8.35
N ASN A 129 -23.96 -5.16 8.98
CA ASN A 129 -22.54 -4.97 9.21
C ASN A 129 -22.31 -4.49 10.64
N THR A 130 -21.10 -4.71 11.15
CA THR A 130 -20.65 -4.16 12.43
C THR A 130 -19.41 -3.30 12.24
N ILE A 131 -19.37 -2.16 12.94
CA ILE A 131 -18.15 -1.38 13.13
C ILE A 131 -17.89 -1.34 14.63
N ASP A 132 -16.80 -1.95 15.06
CA ASP A 132 -16.38 -1.93 16.45
C ASP A 132 -15.32 -0.84 16.64
N ILE A 133 -15.51 0.01 17.64
CA ILE A 133 -14.46 0.83 18.23
C ILE A 133 -13.98 0.11 19.48
N VAL A 134 -12.83 -0.53 19.39
CA VAL A 134 -12.25 -1.39 20.41
C VAL A 134 -11.15 -0.63 21.16
N ASN A 135 -11.04 -0.92 22.46
CA ASN A 135 -9.95 -0.43 23.27
C ASN A 135 -8.59 -0.76 22.64
N ASN A 136 -7.69 0.21 22.69
CA ASN A 136 -6.27 0.04 22.39
C ASN A 136 -5.45 0.72 23.50
N TRP A 137 -5.24 2.04 23.43
CA TRP A 137 -4.64 2.76 24.57
C TRP A 137 -5.65 3.09 25.68
N GLY A 138 -6.94 3.09 25.36
CA GLY A 138 -8.02 3.39 26.29
C GLY A 138 -8.12 4.85 26.67
N TRP A 139 -8.87 5.17 27.72
CA TRP A 139 -8.93 6.52 28.29
C TRP A 139 -9.25 7.61 27.25
N TYR A 140 -10.34 7.42 26.52
CA TYR A 140 -10.92 8.40 25.59
C TYR A 140 -12.44 8.30 25.63
N LEU A 141 -13.11 9.33 25.12
CA LEU A 141 -14.56 9.41 25.03
C LEU A 141 -14.97 9.29 23.57
N ILE A 142 -15.94 8.42 23.26
CA ILE A 142 -16.51 8.28 21.91
C ILE A 142 -17.94 8.79 21.94
N ASP A 143 -18.21 9.82 21.16
CA ASP A 143 -19.53 10.45 21.05
C ASP A 143 -20.36 9.81 19.94
N SER A 144 -19.81 9.74 18.74
CA SER A 144 -20.53 9.18 17.58
C SER A 144 -19.58 8.74 16.49
N ILE A 145 -20.11 7.96 15.54
CA ILE A 145 -19.48 7.76 14.23
C ILE A 145 -20.36 8.33 13.13
N THR A 146 -19.76 8.88 12.09
CA THR A 146 -20.47 9.33 10.89
C THR A 146 -19.96 8.56 9.68
N LEU A 147 -20.91 7.98 8.94
CA LEU A 147 -20.66 7.32 7.66
C LEU A 147 -21.17 8.21 6.53
N THR A 148 -20.26 8.59 5.63
CA THR A 148 -20.62 9.34 4.42
C THR A 148 -20.34 8.48 3.20
N PRO A 149 -21.28 8.25 2.28
CA PRO A 149 -20.98 7.53 1.05
C PRO A 149 -19.76 8.15 0.35
N SER A 150 -18.73 7.35 0.07
CA SER A 150 -17.50 7.88 -0.53
C SER A 150 -17.81 8.44 -1.92
N ALA A 151 -17.29 9.63 -2.19
CA ALA A 151 -17.40 10.24 -3.51
C ALA A 151 -16.59 9.42 -4.53
N PRO A 152 -17.09 9.23 -5.76
CA PRO A 152 -16.28 8.64 -6.82
C PRO A 152 -15.00 9.45 -7.02
N ARG A 153 -13.85 8.79 -7.03
CA ARG A 153 -12.57 9.41 -7.35
C ARG A 153 -12.66 10.13 -8.70
N PRO A 154 -12.21 11.40 -8.80
CA PRO A 154 -12.14 12.10 -10.08
C PRO A 154 -11.17 11.42 -11.04
N PRO A 155 -11.24 11.69 -12.35
CA PRO A 155 -10.24 11.22 -13.31
C PRO A 155 -8.83 11.72 -12.91
N HIS A 156 -7.85 10.83 -13.01
CA HIS A 156 -6.46 11.14 -12.65
C HIS A 156 -5.83 12.20 -13.57
N ASP A 157 -5.15 13.20 -12.99
CA ASP A 157 -4.46 14.27 -13.72
C ASP A 157 -2.96 13.98 -13.94
N ILE A 158 -2.68 12.80 -14.49
CA ILE A 158 -1.31 12.29 -14.67
C ILE A 158 -0.51 13.17 -15.65
N ASN A 159 0.79 13.35 -15.40
CA ASN A 159 1.72 14.04 -16.29
C ASN A 159 1.88 13.31 -17.64
N PRO A 160 1.91 14.01 -18.79
CA PRO A 160 1.95 13.38 -20.12
C PRO A 160 3.30 12.83 -20.53
N ASN A 161 4.37 13.30 -19.92
CA ASN A 161 5.73 12.99 -20.33
C ASN A 161 6.56 12.59 -19.12
N LEU A 162 7.56 11.76 -19.38
CA LEU A 162 8.65 11.45 -18.44
C LEU A 162 9.50 12.69 -18.19
N ASN A 163 10.13 12.76 -17.02
CA ASN A 163 11.04 13.84 -16.64
C ASN A 163 12.27 13.91 -17.57
N ASN A 164 12.82 12.76 -17.97
CA ASN A 164 13.90 12.73 -18.94
C ASN A 164 13.34 13.05 -20.35
N ALA A 165 13.54 14.29 -20.80
CA ALA A 165 13.15 14.72 -22.16
C ALA A 165 13.78 13.86 -23.28
N ASN A 166 14.96 13.30 -23.04
CA ASN A 166 15.68 12.43 -23.97
C ASN A 166 15.28 10.96 -23.85
N ALA A 167 14.25 10.62 -23.06
CA ALA A 167 13.75 9.25 -22.93
C ALA A 167 13.53 8.60 -24.31
N ASP A 168 13.94 7.35 -24.45
CA ASP A 168 13.91 6.65 -25.72
C ASP A 168 12.48 6.28 -26.14
N THR A 169 12.35 5.77 -27.37
CA THR A 169 11.06 5.41 -27.96
C THR A 169 10.30 4.36 -27.16
N ASN A 170 10.98 3.30 -26.71
CA ASN A 170 10.32 2.19 -26.00
C ASN A 170 9.90 2.61 -24.59
N THR A 171 10.68 3.47 -23.95
CA THR A 171 10.37 4.03 -22.63
C THR A 171 9.19 4.99 -22.70
N LYS A 172 9.12 5.85 -23.72
CA LYS A 172 7.94 6.69 -23.98
C LYS A 172 6.68 5.87 -24.30
N LYS A 173 6.82 4.80 -25.09
CA LYS A 173 5.73 3.85 -25.36
C LYS A 173 5.24 3.16 -24.09
N LEU A 174 6.16 2.68 -23.24
CA LEU A 174 5.82 2.05 -21.96
C LEU A 174 5.05 3.03 -21.08
N TYR A 175 5.58 4.23 -20.86
CA TYR A 175 4.90 5.23 -20.03
C TYR A 175 3.51 5.59 -20.55
N SER A 176 3.35 5.75 -21.87
CA SER A 176 2.07 6.02 -22.51
C SER A 176 1.08 4.87 -22.32
N TYR A 177 1.53 3.62 -22.46
CA TYR A 177 0.73 2.43 -22.20
C TYR A 177 0.27 2.37 -20.74
N LEU A 178 1.19 2.55 -19.79
CA LEU A 178 0.89 2.59 -18.34
C LEU A 178 -0.17 3.66 -18.04
N ARG A 179 -0.01 4.88 -18.59
CA ARG A 179 -1.02 5.94 -18.48
C ARG A 179 -2.38 5.54 -19.03
N SER A 180 -2.42 4.79 -20.13
CA SER A 180 -3.67 4.43 -20.80
C SER A 180 -4.52 3.46 -19.99
N VAL A 181 -3.87 2.63 -19.15
CA VAL A 181 -4.52 1.61 -18.31
C VAL A 181 -4.74 2.07 -16.87
N TYR A 182 -4.02 3.11 -16.40
CA TYR A 182 -4.13 3.65 -15.05
C TYR A 182 -5.58 4.05 -14.70
N GLY A 183 -6.08 3.60 -13.56
CA GLY A 183 -7.48 3.80 -13.16
C GLY A 183 -8.51 2.87 -13.81
N LYS A 184 -8.11 2.03 -14.77
CA LYS A 184 -9.02 1.12 -15.50
C LYS A 184 -8.74 -0.35 -15.24
N LYS A 185 -7.46 -0.69 -15.06
CA LYS A 185 -6.94 -2.05 -14.85
C LYS A 185 -5.74 -1.98 -13.92
N ILE A 186 -5.36 -3.12 -13.37
CA ILE A 186 -4.09 -3.30 -12.66
C ILE A 186 -3.21 -4.30 -13.43
N ILE A 187 -1.93 -3.99 -13.60
CA ILE A 187 -0.97 -4.90 -14.25
C ILE A 187 -0.48 -5.92 -13.21
N SER A 188 -0.56 -7.21 -13.54
CA SER A 188 0.01 -8.27 -12.70
C SER A 188 1.53 -8.27 -12.78
N GLY A 189 2.18 -8.40 -11.63
CA GLY A 189 3.63 -8.43 -11.52
C GLY A 189 4.13 -9.46 -10.52
N GLN A 190 5.37 -9.87 -10.69
CA GLN A 190 6.04 -10.85 -9.82
C GLN A 190 7.54 -10.55 -9.74
N GLN A 191 8.10 -10.69 -8.53
CA GLN A 191 9.55 -10.73 -8.33
C GLN A 191 10.12 -12.07 -8.80
N GLU A 192 11.15 -12.00 -9.65
CA GLU A 192 11.86 -13.11 -10.31
C GLU A 192 11.07 -13.89 -11.38
N VAL A 193 11.77 -14.26 -12.47
CA VAL A 193 11.18 -15.02 -13.60
C VAL A 193 10.70 -16.41 -13.16
N ARG A 194 11.44 -17.11 -12.28
CA ARG A 194 11.06 -18.46 -11.82
C ARG A 194 9.70 -18.48 -11.11
N HIS A 195 9.37 -17.41 -10.38
CA HIS A 195 8.07 -17.31 -9.71
C HIS A 195 6.96 -16.95 -10.71
N ALA A 196 7.25 -16.16 -11.73
CA ALA A 196 6.30 -15.91 -12.82
C ALA A 196 5.93 -17.20 -13.57
N GLU A 197 6.90 -18.12 -13.76
CA GLU A 197 6.67 -19.46 -14.31
C GLU A 197 5.84 -20.34 -13.36
N TRP A 198 6.13 -20.29 -12.05
CA TRP A 198 5.32 -21.00 -11.06
C TRP A 198 3.86 -20.55 -11.08
N ILE A 199 3.58 -19.24 -11.16
CA ILE A 199 2.22 -18.70 -11.30
C ILE A 199 1.53 -19.23 -12.56
N GLN A 200 2.26 -19.30 -13.67
CA GLN A 200 1.73 -19.89 -14.91
C GLN A 200 1.32 -21.35 -14.72
N GLN A 201 2.11 -22.14 -13.98
CA GLN A 201 1.77 -23.53 -13.66
C GLN A 201 0.53 -23.63 -12.75
N GLN A 202 0.33 -22.70 -11.83
CA GLN A 202 -0.79 -22.73 -10.88
C GLN A 202 -2.11 -22.15 -11.44
N THR A 203 -2.02 -21.15 -12.30
CA THR A 203 -3.19 -20.35 -12.74
C THR A 203 -3.49 -20.46 -14.23
N GLY A 204 -2.52 -20.91 -15.03
CA GLY A 204 -2.58 -20.86 -16.49
C GLY A 204 -2.28 -19.47 -17.08
N LYS A 205 -1.96 -18.48 -16.25
CA LYS A 205 -1.70 -17.08 -16.62
C LYS A 205 -0.31 -16.66 -16.17
N THR A 206 0.35 -15.80 -16.93
CA THR A 206 1.70 -15.30 -16.61
C THR A 206 1.63 -13.83 -16.19
N PRO A 207 2.36 -13.39 -15.15
CA PRO A 207 2.50 -11.97 -14.82
C PRO A 207 2.92 -11.14 -16.04
N ALA A 208 2.26 -10.01 -16.24
CA ALA A 208 2.59 -9.06 -17.29
C ALA A 208 3.93 -8.37 -17.04
N LEU A 209 4.22 -8.07 -15.76
CA LEU A 209 5.44 -7.46 -15.28
C LEU A 209 6.31 -8.50 -14.55
N VAL A 210 7.62 -8.45 -14.77
CA VAL A 210 8.59 -9.15 -13.92
C VAL A 210 9.57 -8.13 -13.35
N ALA A 211 9.80 -8.22 -12.04
CA ALA A 211 10.82 -7.46 -11.34
C ALA A 211 12.08 -8.32 -11.15
N VAL A 212 13.26 -7.75 -11.41
CA VAL A 212 14.57 -8.38 -11.22
C VAL A 212 15.48 -7.47 -10.40
N ASP A 213 16.51 -8.04 -9.76
CA ASP A 213 17.38 -7.31 -8.84
C ASP A 213 18.82 -7.25 -9.34
N LEU A 214 19.41 -6.04 -9.35
CA LEU A 214 20.83 -5.86 -9.68
C LEU A 214 21.78 -6.10 -8.49
N MET A 215 21.27 -6.56 -7.35
CA MET A 215 22.01 -6.88 -6.13
C MET A 215 23.37 -7.54 -6.41
N ASP A 216 23.38 -8.68 -7.08
CA ASP A 216 24.59 -9.48 -7.29
C ASP A 216 25.58 -8.90 -8.32
N TYR A 217 25.26 -7.73 -8.91
CA TYR A 217 26.20 -6.92 -9.68
C TYR A 217 26.86 -5.80 -8.85
N SER A 218 26.46 -5.57 -7.60
CA SER A 218 27.19 -4.67 -6.70
C SER A 218 28.66 -5.12 -6.60
N PRO A 219 29.64 -4.25 -6.88
CA PRO A 219 31.06 -4.64 -6.87
C PRO A 219 31.50 -5.30 -5.56
N SER A 220 30.97 -4.84 -4.41
CA SER A 220 31.25 -5.50 -3.15
C SER A 220 30.81 -6.97 -3.15
N ARG A 221 29.69 -7.36 -3.74
CA ARG A 221 29.29 -8.78 -3.81
C ARG A 221 30.10 -9.56 -4.84
N VAL A 222 30.38 -8.94 -5.98
CA VAL A 222 31.19 -9.53 -7.06
C VAL A 222 32.60 -9.88 -6.56
N GLU A 223 33.19 -9.03 -5.71
CA GLU A 223 34.48 -9.30 -5.04
C GLU A 223 34.45 -10.59 -4.19
N ARG A 224 33.27 -11.04 -3.75
CA ARG A 224 33.06 -12.29 -3.00
C ARG A 224 32.47 -13.43 -3.88
N GLY A 225 32.42 -13.24 -5.20
CA GLY A 225 32.12 -14.29 -6.16
C GLY A 225 30.65 -14.43 -6.58
N THR A 226 29.80 -13.43 -6.32
CA THR A 226 28.43 -13.45 -6.86
C THR A 226 28.44 -13.28 -8.38
N VAL A 227 27.45 -13.88 -9.04
CA VAL A 227 27.24 -13.76 -10.49
C VAL A 227 25.77 -13.44 -10.73
N GLY A 228 25.47 -12.19 -11.08
CA GLY A 228 24.10 -11.77 -11.38
C GLY A 228 23.61 -12.29 -12.74
N THR A 229 22.33 -12.67 -12.79
CA THR A 229 21.60 -13.12 -14.00
C THR A 229 20.42 -12.22 -14.38
N ALA A 230 20.19 -11.15 -13.62
CA ALA A 230 19.01 -10.30 -13.74
C ALA A 230 18.88 -9.61 -15.11
N VAL A 231 19.98 -9.28 -15.78
CA VAL A 231 19.94 -8.66 -17.11
C VAL A 231 19.39 -9.63 -18.15
N GLU A 232 19.87 -10.87 -18.13
CA GLU A 232 19.43 -11.93 -19.05
C GLU A 232 17.96 -12.28 -18.82
N GLU A 233 17.53 -12.35 -17.55
CA GLU A 233 16.13 -12.57 -17.16
C GLU A 233 15.20 -11.46 -17.62
N ALA A 234 15.59 -10.19 -17.42
CA ALA A 234 14.84 -9.03 -17.91
C ALA A 234 14.68 -9.04 -19.44
N ILE A 235 15.76 -9.32 -20.19
CA ILE A 235 15.71 -9.43 -21.65
C ILE A 235 14.79 -10.58 -22.08
N SER A 236 14.86 -11.72 -21.39
CA SER A 236 14.00 -12.88 -21.67
C SER A 236 12.51 -12.52 -21.54
N HIS A 237 12.12 -11.88 -20.44
CA HIS A 237 10.72 -11.45 -20.23
C HIS A 237 10.29 -10.37 -21.23
N HIS A 238 11.16 -9.39 -21.52
CA HIS A 238 10.89 -8.37 -22.53
C HIS A 238 10.67 -8.96 -23.93
N ASN A 239 11.44 -9.98 -24.32
CA ASN A 239 11.29 -10.66 -25.60
C ASN A 239 9.93 -11.37 -25.74
N ARG A 240 9.33 -11.80 -24.62
CA ARG A 240 7.96 -12.35 -24.56
C ARG A 240 6.87 -11.26 -24.61
N GLY A 241 7.23 -9.99 -24.73
CA GLY A 241 6.29 -8.86 -24.70
C GLY A 241 5.99 -8.35 -23.29
N GLY A 242 6.72 -8.81 -22.29
CA GLY A 242 6.54 -8.40 -20.90
C GLY A 242 7.09 -7.01 -20.58
N ILE A 243 6.65 -6.47 -19.44
CA ILE A 243 7.14 -5.24 -18.83
C ILE A 243 8.22 -5.61 -17.80
N VAL A 244 9.30 -4.82 -17.71
CA VAL A 244 10.42 -5.08 -16.81
C VAL A 244 10.49 -3.98 -15.74
N SER A 245 10.53 -4.41 -14.48
CA SER A 245 10.93 -3.58 -13.34
C SER A 245 12.29 -4.03 -12.84
N VAL A 246 13.11 -3.10 -12.37
CA VAL A 246 14.43 -3.39 -11.84
C VAL A 246 14.63 -2.63 -10.54
N LEU A 247 14.89 -3.36 -9.46
CA LEU A 247 15.32 -2.83 -8.18
C LEU A 247 16.81 -3.10 -7.95
N TRP A 248 17.36 -2.54 -6.88
CA TRP A 248 18.74 -2.78 -6.51
C TRP A 248 18.91 -2.82 -4.99
N HIS A 249 19.06 -4.03 -4.43
CA HIS A 249 19.60 -4.18 -3.08
C HIS A 249 21.09 -3.85 -3.08
N TRP A 250 21.39 -2.55 -3.00
CA TRP A 250 22.75 -2.04 -3.10
C TRP A 250 23.56 -2.47 -1.88
N ASN A 251 24.43 -3.46 -2.06
CA ASN A 251 25.34 -3.88 -1.01
C ASN A 251 26.43 -2.82 -0.82
N ALA A 252 26.63 -2.33 0.42
CA ALA A 252 27.52 -1.20 0.67
C ALA A 252 28.95 -1.44 0.11
N PRO A 253 29.57 -0.43 -0.51
CA PRO A 253 30.88 -0.58 -1.16
C PRO A 253 32.00 -0.89 -0.16
N VAL A 254 31.87 -0.41 1.08
CA VAL A 254 32.81 -0.58 2.20
C VAL A 254 32.03 -0.67 3.51
N GLY A 255 32.73 -0.93 4.62
CA GLY A 255 32.14 -0.92 5.97
C GLY A 255 31.40 -2.19 6.36
N LEU A 256 31.44 -3.23 5.52
CA LEU A 256 30.80 -4.52 5.78
C LEU A 256 31.40 -5.17 7.03
N TYR A 257 30.56 -5.47 8.02
CA TYR A 257 31.02 -6.12 9.25
C TYR A 257 31.51 -7.54 9.02
N ASP A 258 30.80 -8.28 8.16
CA ASP A 258 31.07 -9.69 7.82
C ASP A 258 31.27 -10.61 9.03
N THR A 259 30.35 -10.50 10.00
CA THR A 259 30.33 -11.35 11.20
C THR A 259 29.49 -12.61 11.00
N GLU A 260 29.38 -13.46 12.02
CA GLU A 260 28.48 -14.61 11.98
C GLU A 260 27.01 -14.18 11.85
N GLU A 261 26.63 -13.14 12.58
CA GLU A 261 25.28 -12.59 12.65
C GLU A 261 24.97 -11.65 11.48
N ASN A 262 25.98 -10.95 10.96
CA ASN A 262 25.85 -9.97 9.88
C ASN A 262 26.88 -10.25 8.77
N LYS A 263 26.61 -11.29 7.99
CA LYS A 263 27.43 -11.72 6.85
C LYS A 263 27.51 -10.66 5.76
N TRP A 264 28.60 -10.65 4.98
CA TRP A 264 28.80 -9.70 3.88
C TRP A 264 27.64 -9.65 2.87
N TRP A 265 26.94 -10.78 2.65
CA TRP A 265 25.82 -10.87 1.72
C TRP A 265 24.53 -10.21 2.25
N SER A 266 24.51 -9.75 3.51
CA SER A 266 23.46 -8.90 4.08
C SER A 266 23.82 -7.41 4.00
N GLY A 267 24.89 -7.04 3.29
CA GLY A 267 25.52 -5.72 3.33
C GLY A 267 24.73 -4.54 2.76
N PHE A 268 23.51 -4.76 2.27
CA PHE A 268 22.56 -3.71 1.95
C PHE A 268 21.83 -3.19 3.20
N TYR A 269 21.75 -3.99 4.27
CA TYR A 269 21.16 -3.56 5.52
C TYR A 269 22.09 -2.65 6.33
N THR A 270 21.51 -1.62 6.97
CA THR A 270 22.15 -0.77 7.98
C THR A 270 22.79 -1.59 9.09
N ARG A 271 22.15 -2.68 9.53
CA ARG A 271 22.70 -3.56 10.59
C ARG A 271 23.98 -4.30 10.20
N ALA A 272 24.31 -4.37 8.92
CA ALA A 272 25.41 -5.16 8.38
C ALA A 272 26.60 -4.33 7.88
N THR A 273 26.55 -3.00 8.05
CA THR A 273 27.62 -2.09 7.63
C THR A 273 27.72 -0.87 8.54
N ASP A 274 28.93 -0.32 8.71
CA ASP A 274 29.14 1.02 9.29
C ASP A 274 29.16 2.15 8.25
N PHE A 275 28.88 1.83 6.99
CA PHE A 275 28.90 2.81 5.90
C PHE A 275 27.95 3.99 6.17
N ASP A 276 28.54 5.18 6.28
CA ASP A 276 27.82 6.42 6.54
C ASP A 276 27.65 7.22 5.25
N ILE A 277 26.44 7.21 4.70
CA ILE A 277 26.13 7.94 3.47
C ILE A 277 26.21 9.46 3.64
N ALA A 278 25.83 10.00 4.80
CA ALA A 278 25.90 11.44 5.04
C ALA A 278 27.35 11.94 5.06
N ALA A 279 28.23 11.24 5.78
CA ALA A 279 29.65 11.56 5.80
C ALA A 279 30.30 11.37 4.42
N THR A 280 29.86 10.36 3.67
CA THR A 280 30.35 10.09 2.32
C THR A 280 29.96 11.20 1.34
N LEU A 281 28.70 11.66 1.34
CA LEU A 281 28.24 12.75 0.48
C LEU A 281 28.85 14.11 0.88
N ALA A 282 29.14 14.31 2.16
CA ALA A 282 29.82 15.51 2.65
C ALA A 282 31.30 15.62 2.22
N ASN A 283 31.90 14.53 1.73
CA ASN A 283 33.29 14.51 1.27
C ASN A 283 33.43 13.90 -0.14
N PRO A 284 33.03 14.63 -1.20
CA PRO A 284 32.99 14.11 -2.57
C PRO A 284 34.37 13.80 -3.18
N GLN A 285 35.47 14.28 -2.58
CA GLN A 285 36.83 13.93 -2.97
C GLN A 285 37.38 12.69 -2.23
N GLY A 286 36.60 12.13 -1.29
CA GLY A 286 36.99 11.00 -0.46
C GLY A 286 36.95 9.64 -1.16
N ALA A 287 37.63 8.66 -0.57
CA ALA A 287 37.65 7.29 -1.07
C ALA A 287 36.26 6.63 -1.05
N ASN A 288 35.47 6.85 0.02
CA ASN A 288 34.11 6.31 0.12
C ASN A 288 33.21 6.81 -1.02
N TYR A 289 33.28 8.11 -1.34
CA TYR A 289 32.50 8.69 -2.45
C TYR A 289 32.98 8.14 -3.79
N THR A 290 34.29 7.96 -3.97
CA THR A 290 34.84 7.33 -5.17
C THR A 290 34.30 5.90 -5.37
N LEU A 291 34.21 5.11 -4.30
CA LEU A 291 33.64 3.76 -4.34
C LEU A 291 32.12 3.76 -4.54
N LEU A 292 31.42 4.75 -4.00
CA LEU A 292 30.00 4.97 -4.28
C LEU A 292 29.77 5.19 -5.79
N ILE A 293 30.56 6.07 -6.44
CA ILE A 293 30.49 6.27 -7.89
C ILE A 293 30.88 5.01 -8.67
N ARG A 294 31.91 4.26 -8.23
CA ARG A 294 32.29 2.97 -8.84
C ARG A 294 31.10 2.03 -8.91
N ASP A 295 30.35 1.91 -7.81
CA ASP A 295 29.19 1.02 -7.75
C ASP A 295 28.08 1.48 -8.70
N ILE A 296 27.76 2.79 -8.74
CA ILE A 296 26.79 3.35 -9.69
C ILE A 296 27.21 3.07 -11.14
N ASP A 297 28.48 3.29 -11.47
CA ASP A 297 29.01 3.07 -12.82
C ASP A 297 28.98 1.57 -13.20
N ALA A 298 29.21 0.66 -12.24
CA ALA A 298 29.10 -0.79 -12.45
C ALA A 298 27.65 -1.23 -12.74
N ILE A 299 26.68 -0.63 -12.05
CA ILE A 299 25.25 -0.85 -12.34
C ILE A 299 24.85 -0.22 -13.68
N ALA A 300 25.39 0.95 -14.01
CA ALA A 300 25.16 1.59 -15.30
C ALA A 300 25.60 0.71 -16.48
N VAL A 301 26.64 -0.11 -16.32
CA VAL A 301 27.02 -1.11 -17.34
C VAL A 301 25.87 -2.09 -17.60
N GLN A 302 25.18 -2.56 -16.56
CA GLN A 302 24.06 -3.50 -16.72
C GLN A 302 22.84 -2.82 -17.34
N LEU A 303 22.49 -1.62 -16.87
CA LEU A 303 21.40 -0.83 -17.43
C LEU A 303 21.65 -0.47 -18.91
N LYS A 304 22.91 -0.23 -19.31
CA LYS A 304 23.28 -0.01 -20.71
C LYS A 304 23.08 -1.26 -21.58
N LYS A 305 23.26 -2.47 -21.05
CA LYS A 305 22.92 -3.71 -21.77
C LYS A 305 21.42 -3.78 -22.04
N LEU A 306 20.59 -3.44 -21.04
CA LEU A 306 19.13 -3.36 -21.20
C LEU A 306 18.73 -2.30 -22.23
N GLN A 307 19.34 -1.11 -22.18
CA GLN A 307 19.12 -0.06 -23.18
C GLN A 307 19.50 -0.52 -24.59
N ALA A 308 20.66 -1.16 -24.76
CA ALA A 308 21.11 -1.68 -26.04
C ALA A 308 20.20 -2.79 -26.59
N ALA A 309 19.59 -3.58 -25.71
CA ALA A 309 18.57 -4.57 -26.04
C ALA A 309 17.17 -3.96 -26.28
N GLY A 310 17.01 -2.64 -26.16
CA GLY A 310 15.75 -1.94 -26.34
C GLY A 310 14.75 -2.15 -25.21
N VAL A 311 15.20 -2.59 -24.03
CA VAL A 311 14.34 -2.85 -22.87
C VAL A 311 14.10 -1.55 -22.10
N PRO A 312 12.87 -1.01 -22.07
CA PRO A 312 12.52 0.06 -21.14
C PRO A 312 12.36 -0.51 -19.73
N VAL A 313 12.83 0.24 -18.74
CA VAL A 313 12.96 -0.23 -17.35
C VAL A 313 12.19 0.67 -16.41
N LEU A 314 11.30 0.10 -15.60
CA LEU A 314 10.80 0.73 -14.38
C LEU A 314 11.93 0.63 -13.33
N TRP A 315 12.72 1.69 -13.20
CA TRP A 315 13.93 1.74 -12.38
C TRP A 315 13.60 2.22 -10.98
N ARG A 316 13.79 1.35 -9.98
CA ARG A 316 13.40 1.57 -8.59
C ARG A 316 14.61 1.44 -7.64
N PRO A 317 15.59 2.37 -7.68
CA PRO A 317 16.72 2.35 -6.77
C PRO A 317 16.32 2.91 -5.40
N LEU A 318 17.17 2.66 -4.39
CA LEU A 318 17.03 3.22 -3.04
C LEU A 318 15.65 2.96 -2.43
N HIS A 319 15.08 1.77 -2.67
CA HIS A 319 13.75 1.40 -2.20
C HIS A 319 13.67 1.38 -0.67
N GLU A 320 12.45 1.57 -0.14
CA GLU A 320 12.15 1.56 1.29
C GLU A 320 13.05 2.48 2.14
N ALA A 321 13.51 3.61 1.58
CA ALA A 321 14.49 4.48 2.23
C ALA A 321 13.99 4.97 3.60
N GLU A 322 12.70 5.30 3.73
CA GLU A 322 12.11 5.82 4.96
C GLU A 322 12.12 4.83 6.14
N GLY A 323 12.23 3.53 5.85
CA GLY A 323 12.34 2.49 6.87
C GLY A 323 13.68 2.49 7.62
N GLY A 324 14.74 3.05 7.01
CA GLY A 324 16.07 3.16 7.62
C GLY A 324 16.83 1.84 7.83
N TRP A 325 16.22 0.69 7.52
CA TRP A 325 16.86 -0.63 7.62
C TRP A 325 17.89 -0.87 6.52
N PHE A 326 17.85 -0.12 5.41
CA PHE A 326 18.91 -0.10 4.40
C PHE A 326 19.83 1.11 4.57
N TRP A 327 21.12 0.94 4.24
CA TRP A 327 22.14 1.95 4.58
C TRP A 327 21.87 3.32 3.93
N TRP A 328 21.19 3.37 2.78
CA TRP A 328 20.85 4.62 2.10
C TRP A 328 19.81 5.45 2.84
N GLY A 329 18.99 4.83 3.70
CA GLY A 329 18.04 5.50 4.59
C GLY A 329 18.58 5.72 6.01
N ALA A 330 19.72 5.15 6.38
CA ALA A 330 20.21 5.14 7.76
C ALA A 330 20.53 6.53 8.36
N LYS A 331 20.68 7.56 7.52
CA LYS A 331 21.08 8.91 7.92
C LYS A 331 20.00 9.96 7.68
N GLY A 332 18.75 9.51 7.56
CA GLY A 332 17.58 10.37 7.41
C GLY A 332 17.31 10.80 5.96
N PRO A 333 16.29 11.65 5.75
CA PRO A 333 15.77 11.96 4.43
C PRO A 333 16.73 12.75 3.54
N GLU A 334 17.46 13.73 4.09
CA GLU A 334 18.31 14.62 3.28
C GLU A 334 19.45 13.88 2.55
N PRO A 335 20.26 13.01 3.20
CA PRO A 335 21.25 12.21 2.49
C PRO A 335 20.64 11.25 1.46
N ALA A 336 19.45 10.70 1.73
CA ALA A 336 18.77 9.80 0.79
C ALA A 336 18.35 10.53 -0.50
N LYS A 337 17.76 11.74 -0.36
CA LYS A 337 17.40 12.60 -1.51
C LYS A 337 18.63 13.05 -2.31
N GLN A 338 19.71 13.42 -1.64
CA GLN A 338 20.97 13.76 -2.31
C GLN A 338 21.57 12.58 -3.09
N LEU A 339 21.47 11.36 -2.54
CA LEU A 339 21.91 10.15 -3.24
C LEU A 339 21.01 9.82 -4.44
N TRP A 340 19.69 10.03 -4.32
CA TRP A 340 18.75 9.90 -5.44
C TRP A 340 19.11 10.84 -6.59
N ASP A 341 19.35 12.12 -6.30
CA ASP A 341 19.73 13.11 -7.31
C ASP A 341 21.10 12.79 -7.94
N LEU A 342 22.05 12.26 -7.15
CA LEU A 342 23.33 11.77 -7.66
C LEU A 342 23.15 10.60 -8.62
N LEU A 343 22.29 9.63 -8.30
CA LEU A 343 21.96 8.54 -9.22
C LEU A 343 21.31 9.11 -10.49
N TYR A 344 20.38 10.05 -10.37
CA TYR A 344 19.69 10.65 -11.51
C TYR A 344 20.67 11.36 -12.44
N GLU A 345 21.56 12.21 -11.90
CA GLU A 345 22.63 12.86 -12.66
C GLU A 345 23.53 11.82 -13.32
N ARG A 346 24.05 10.86 -12.55
CA ARG A 346 25.06 9.93 -13.04
C ARG A 346 24.51 8.98 -14.11
N LEU A 347 23.31 8.44 -13.91
CA LEU A 347 22.70 7.50 -14.83
C LEU A 347 22.11 8.21 -16.06
N THR A 348 21.31 9.27 -15.85
CA THR A 348 20.59 9.95 -16.93
C THR A 348 21.49 10.94 -17.68
N VAL A 349 22.25 11.78 -16.97
CA VAL A 349 23.06 12.85 -17.59
C VAL A 349 24.44 12.34 -18.00
N HIS A 350 25.20 11.71 -17.11
CA HIS A 350 26.56 11.25 -17.43
C HIS A 350 26.55 10.01 -18.33
N HIS A 351 25.81 8.96 -17.96
CA HIS A 351 25.78 7.71 -18.72
C HIS A 351 24.78 7.65 -19.87
N LYS A 352 23.91 8.65 -20.02
CA LYS A 352 22.90 8.75 -21.10
C LYS A 352 21.98 7.52 -21.15
N LEU A 353 21.56 7.05 -19.99
CA LEU A 353 20.51 6.05 -19.86
C LEU A 353 19.15 6.72 -20.03
N ASN A 354 18.60 6.56 -21.22
CA ASN A 354 17.32 7.08 -21.67
C ASN A 354 16.22 6.02 -21.66
N ASN A 355 16.54 4.78 -21.25
CA ASN A 355 15.58 3.70 -21.16
C ASN A 355 14.86 3.60 -19.79
N LEU A 356 15.16 4.50 -18.84
CA LEU A 356 14.68 4.42 -17.45
C LEU A 356 13.42 5.27 -17.21
N ILE A 357 12.46 4.70 -16.48
CA ILE A 357 11.34 5.38 -15.83
C ILE A 357 11.60 5.32 -14.33
N TRP A 358 11.77 6.47 -13.67
CA TRP A 358 12.20 6.56 -12.28
C TRP A 358 11.03 6.33 -11.31
N VAL A 359 11.13 5.31 -10.46
CA VAL A 359 10.10 4.89 -9.50
C VAL A 359 10.59 5.14 -8.08
N TRP A 360 9.94 6.06 -7.37
CA TRP A 360 10.25 6.40 -5.97
C TRP A 360 9.43 5.57 -4.98
N ASN A 361 10.02 5.19 -3.84
CA ASN A 361 9.42 4.20 -2.93
C ASN A 361 9.39 4.57 -1.43
N SER A 362 9.25 5.85 -1.11
CA SER A 362 8.90 6.29 0.25
C SER A 362 7.62 7.12 0.21
N ILE A 363 6.75 6.97 1.20
CA ILE A 363 5.45 7.64 1.28
C ILE A 363 5.56 9.01 1.96
N LEU A 364 6.45 9.15 2.94
CA LEU A 364 6.60 10.36 3.74
C LEU A 364 7.14 11.54 2.90
N GLU A 365 6.50 12.70 3.03
CA GLU A 365 6.84 13.91 2.27
C GLU A 365 8.29 14.36 2.49
N ASP A 366 8.82 14.26 3.71
CA ASP A 366 10.20 14.64 4.02
C ASP A 366 11.24 13.86 3.20
N TRP A 367 10.90 12.64 2.80
CA TRP A 367 11.76 11.75 2.03
C TRP A 367 11.64 11.96 0.52
N TYR A 368 10.62 12.66 0.05
CA TYR A 368 10.34 12.78 -1.37
C TYR A 368 11.40 13.65 -2.08
N PRO A 369 12.14 13.11 -3.08
CA PRO A 369 13.23 13.83 -3.73
C PRO A 369 12.76 14.97 -4.64
N GLY A 370 11.50 14.95 -5.08
CA GLY A 370 10.88 16.01 -5.86
C GLY A 370 10.30 15.55 -7.20
N ASP A 371 9.47 16.42 -7.78
CA ASP A 371 8.69 16.06 -8.97
C ASP A 371 9.55 15.82 -10.22
N ASP A 372 10.68 16.54 -10.33
CA ASP A 372 11.52 16.60 -11.55
C ASP A 372 12.42 15.38 -11.75
N THR A 373 12.54 14.50 -10.76
CA THR A 373 13.40 13.29 -10.82
C THR A 373 12.62 11.99 -10.60
N VAL A 374 11.31 12.06 -10.37
CA VAL A 374 10.43 10.90 -10.13
C VAL A 374 9.33 10.82 -11.17
N ASP A 375 9.20 9.73 -11.90
CA ASP A 375 8.15 9.55 -12.91
C ASP A 375 6.89 8.88 -12.33
N ILE A 376 7.07 7.92 -11.42
CA ILE A 376 6.03 7.08 -10.80
C ILE A 376 6.33 6.96 -9.30
N LEU A 377 5.28 6.94 -8.48
CA LEU A 377 5.36 6.67 -7.04
C LEU A 377 5.04 5.21 -6.75
N SER A 378 5.63 4.63 -5.72
CA SER A 378 5.30 3.28 -5.27
C SER A 378 5.37 3.10 -3.76
N ALA A 379 4.73 2.05 -3.27
CA ALA A 379 4.90 1.56 -1.90
C ALA A 379 5.19 0.05 -1.91
N ASP A 380 5.84 -0.40 -0.85
CA ASP A 380 6.09 -1.80 -0.56
C ASP A 380 5.22 -2.16 0.67
N VAL A 381 4.28 -3.11 0.52
CA VAL A 381 3.23 -3.36 1.51
C VAL A 381 3.11 -4.84 1.84
N TYR A 382 3.57 -5.19 3.04
CA TYR A 382 3.60 -6.56 3.54
C TYR A 382 2.49 -6.81 4.57
N ALA A 383 1.24 -6.83 4.10
CA ALA A 383 0.06 -7.17 4.90
C ALA A 383 -0.66 -8.41 4.34
N GLN A 384 -1.04 -9.34 5.22
CA GLN A 384 -1.85 -10.51 4.86
C GLN A 384 -3.31 -10.12 4.57
N GLY A 385 -4.06 -11.02 3.90
CA GLY A 385 -5.50 -10.87 3.68
C GLY A 385 -5.90 -10.31 2.31
N ASN A 386 -4.95 -10.10 1.39
CA ASN A 386 -5.20 -9.75 -0.02
C ASN A 386 -6.03 -8.45 -0.19
N GLY A 387 -5.90 -7.52 0.77
CA GLY A 387 -6.62 -6.26 0.79
C GLY A 387 -6.14 -5.24 -0.26
N PRO A 388 -6.87 -4.11 -0.42
CA PRO A 388 -6.61 -3.13 -1.48
C PRO A 388 -5.47 -2.14 -1.16
N MET A 389 -4.93 -2.15 0.06
CA MET A 389 -3.89 -1.21 0.51
C MET A 389 -4.28 0.26 0.28
N SER A 390 -5.56 0.59 0.53
CA SER A 390 -6.15 1.89 0.19
C SER A 390 -5.46 3.05 0.92
N THR A 391 -5.03 2.86 2.16
CA THR A 391 -4.32 3.88 2.95
C THR A 391 -3.07 4.36 2.24
N GLN A 392 -2.15 3.44 1.91
CA GLN A 392 -0.90 3.75 1.22
C GLN A 392 -1.15 4.36 -0.16
N TYR A 393 -2.18 3.87 -0.88
CA TYR A 393 -2.56 4.44 -2.15
C TYR A 393 -2.97 5.93 -2.03
N ASN A 394 -3.79 6.26 -1.04
CA ASN A 394 -4.28 7.63 -0.83
C ASN A 394 -3.19 8.57 -0.31
N GLU A 395 -2.26 8.08 0.50
CA GLU A 395 -1.08 8.84 0.93
C GLU A 395 -0.22 9.21 -0.28
N LEU A 396 0.01 8.27 -1.20
CA LEU A 396 0.76 8.53 -2.43
C LEU A 396 0.00 9.42 -3.43
N ILE A 397 -1.34 9.36 -3.49
CA ILE A 397 -2.15 10.33 -4.25
C ILE A 397 -1.90 11.74 -3.73
N SER A 398 -1.86 11.89 -2.40
CA SER A 398 -1.62 13.18 -1.75
C SER A 398 -0.20 13.68 -2.02
N LEU A 399 0.81 12.80 -1.85
CA LEU A 399 2.22 13.10 -2.11
C LEU A 399 2.44 13.57 -3.56
N GLY A 400 1.97 12.77 -4.52
CA GLY A 400 2.10 13.06 -5.94
C GLY A 400 1.12 14.10 -6.47
N ARG A 401 0.22 14.62 -5.63
CA ARG A 401 -0.87 15.54 -6.01
C ARG A 401 -1.65 15.07 -7.24
N ASP A 402 -1.84 13.75 -7.33
CA ASP A 402 -2.46 13.05 -8.47
C ASP A 402 -1.81 13.32 -9.85
N LYS A 403 -0.55 13.80 -9.88
CA LYS A 403 0.23 14.05 -11.10
C LYS A 403 1.07 12.86 -11.54
N LYS A 404 1.26 11.88 -10.66
CA LYS A 404 2.11 10.71 -10.86
C LYS A 404 1.28 9.45 -10.67
N MET A 405 1.52 8.44 -11.52
CA MET A 405 0.91 7.13 -11.32
C MET A 405 1.49 6.49 -10.06
N ILE A 406 0.73 5.57 -9.47
CA ILE A 406 1.05 4.96 -8.17
C ILE A 406 1.01 3.45 -8.31
N ALA A 407 2.04 2.76 -7.84
CA ALA A 407 2.19 1.30 -7.96
C ALA A 407 2.49 0.60 -6.64
N ALA A 408 1.99 -0.63 -6.47
CA ALA A 408 2.37 -1.49 -5.36
C ALA A 408 3.62 -2.27 -5.82
N ALA A 409 4.79 -1.67 -5.61
CA ALA A 409 6.03 -2.17 -6.19
C ALA A 409 6.43 -3.52 -5.59
N GLU A 410 6.20 -3.70 -4.30
CA GLU A 410 6.25 -4.99 -3.63
C GLU A 410 5.02 -5.22 -2.77
N VAL A 411 4.47 -6.43 -2.80
CA VAL A 411 3.40 -6.85 -1.89
C VAL A 411 3.67 -8.25 -1.36
N GLY A 412 3.29 -8.48 -0.10
CA GLY A 412 3.27 -9.85 0.44
C GLY A 412 2.07 -10.65 -0.08
N ALA A 413 0.89 -10.04 -0.11
CA ALA A 413 -0.35 -10.65 -0.58
C ALA A 413 -0.86 -9.95 -1.85
N ALA A 414 -1.15 -10.72 -2.91
CA ALA A 414 -1.71 -10.18 -4.14
C ALA A 414 -3.11 -9.56 -3.87
N PRO A 415 -3.39 -8.32 -4.30
CA PRO A 415 -4.64 -7.65 -3.96
C PRO A 415 -5.84 -8.17 -4.77
N LEU A 416 -6.97 -8.38 -4.10
CA LEU A 416 -8.21 -8.84 -4.74
C LEU A 416 -8.83 -7.72 -5.62
N PRO A 417 -9.16 -7.99 -6.90
CA PRO A 417 -9.69 -7.01 -7.84
C PRO A 417 -11.02 -6.36 -7.44
N ASN A 418 -11.89 -7.10 -6.77
CA ASN A 418 -13.16 -6.56 -6.28
C ASN A 418 -12.93 -5.51 -5.17
N LEU A 419 -11.99 -5.75 -4.25
CA LEU A 419 -11.62 -4.80 -3.21
C LEU A 419 -10.89 -3.58 -3.80
N LEU A 420 -9.98 -3.78 -4.75
CA LEU A 420 -9.32 -2.68 -5.46
C LEU A 420 -10.33 -1.72 -6.09
N GLN A 421 -11.31 -2.25 -6.83
CA GLN A 421 -12.36 -1.47 -7.46
C GLN A 421 -13.29 -0.81 -6.45
N ALA A 422 -13.68 -1.55 -5.40
CA ALA A 422 -14.60 -1.05 -4.38
C ALA A 422 -14.00 0.12 -3.59
N TYR A 423 -12.71 0.07 -3.26
CA TYR A 423 -11.98 1.13 -2.56
C TYR A 423 -11.40 2.19 -3.49
N GLN A 424 -11.56 2.03 -4.82
CA GLN A 424 -10.91 2.87 -5.83
C GLN A 424 -9.41 3.05 -5.58
N ALA A 425 -8.76 1.97 -5.13
CA ALA A 425 -7.33 1.87 -4.94
C ALA A 425 -6.71 1.52 -6.30
N ASN A 426 -6.59 2.53 -7.16
CA ASN A 426 -6.20 2.37 -8.56
C ASN A 426 -4.68 2.20 -8.70
N TRP A 427 -4.10 1.22 -8.02
CA TRP A 427 -2.71 0.83 -8.21
C TRP A 427 -2.45 0.45 -9.67
N LEU A 428 -1.37 0.98 -10.25
CA LEU A 428 -0.99 0.76 -11.64
C LEU A 428 -0.59 -0.69 -11.90
N TRP A 429 0.23 -1.23 -11.00
CA TRP A 429 0.60 -2.65 -10.96
C TRP A 429 0.72 -3.10 -9.51
N PHE A 430 0.74 -4.42 -9.31
CA PHE A 430 1.25 -5.05 -8.09
C PHE A 430 2.41 -5.97 -8.45
N ALA A 431 3.39 -6.15 -7.56
CA ALA A 431 4.41 -7.20 -7.71
C ALA A 431 4.55 -8.00 -6.41
N VAL A 432 4.14 -9.26 -6.42
CA VAL A 432 4.28 -10.10 -5.21
C VAL A 432 5.76 -10.44 -5.03
N TRP A 433 6.25 -10.39 -3.78
CA TRP A 433 7.61 -10.83 -3.47
C TRP A 433 7.80 -12.32 -3.75
N GLY A 434 9.05 -12.78 -3.76
CA GLY A 434 9.42 -14.14 -4.10
C GLY A 434 9.13 -15.16 -3.00
N ASP A 435 10.14 -15.92 -2.63
CA ASP A 435 10.04 -16.99 -1.63
C ASP A 435 9.38 -16.49 -0.33
N ASP A 436 8.61 -17.38 0.30
CA ASP A 436 7.83 -17.17 1.53
C ASP A 436 6.62 -16.22 1.40
N PHE A 437 6.36 -15.67 0.21
CA PHE A 437 5.17 -14.86 -0.08
C PHE A 437 4.32 -15.45 -1.20
N ILE A 438 4.81 -15.48 -2.44
CA ILE A 438 3.99 -15.95 -3.58
C ILE A 438 3.64 -17.44 -3.47
N ASN A 439 4.58 -18.23 -2.97
CA ASN A 439 4.47 -19.68 -2.78
C ASN A 439 4.06 -20.09 -1.36
N ASN A 440 3.67 -19.13 -0.52
CA ASN A 440 3.25 -19.37 0.86
C ASN A 440 1.72 -19.24 1.00
N PRO A 441 0.99 -20.32 1.34
CA PRO A 441 -0.47 -20.30 1.43
C PRO A 441 -1.03 -19.40 2.53
N SER A 442 -0.22 -19.01 3.53
CA SER A 442 -0.61 -18.02 4.55
C SER A 442 -0.72 -16.60 3.98
N TRP A 443 -0.07 -16.33 2.84
CA TRP A 443 -0.11 -15.04 2.13
C TRP A 443 -0.98 -15.11 0.88
N ASN A 444 -0.77 -16.16 0.07
CA ASN A 444 -1.41 -16.32 -1.23
C ASN A 444 -1.79 -17.79 -1.45
N THR A 445 -3.08 -18.11 -1.28
CA THR A 445 -3.58 -19.43 -1.68
C THR A 445 -3.69 -19.50 -3.21
N VAL A 446 -3.48 -20.69 -3.79
CA VAL A 446 -3.67 -20.91 -5.24
C VAL A 446 -5.09 -20.57 -5.71
N ALA A 447 -6.10 -20.73 -4.84
CA ALA A 447 -7.48 -20.36 -5.13
C ALA A 447 -7.62 -18.83 -5.32
N VAL A 448 -7.07 -18.04 -4.39
CA VAL A 448 -7.06 -16.58 -4.49
C VAL A 448 -6.23 -16.12 -5.69
N LEU A 449 -5.05 -16.71 -5.92
CA LEU A 449 -4.25 -16.39 -7.11
C LEU A 449 -5.02 -16.66 -8.41
N ASN A 450 -5.76 -17.77 -8.50
CA ASN A 450 -6.62 -18.06 -9.67
C ASN A 450 -7.72 -17.01 -9.84
N GLU A 451 -8.36 -16.57 -8.76
CA GLU A 451 -9.36 -15.50 -8.80
C GLU A 451 -8.76 -14.18 -9.33
N ILE A 452 -7.58 -13.80 -8.82
CA ILE A 452 -6.89 -12.56 -9.20
C ILE A 452 -6.45 -12.62 -10.67
N TYR A 453 -5.67 -13.63 -11.06
CA TYR A 453 -5.07 -13.73 -12.40
C TYR A 453 -6.07 -14.00 -13.52
N LYS A 454 -7.30 -14.44 -13.21
CA LYS A 454 -8.38 -14.65 -14.21
C LYS A 454 -9.42 -13.54 -14.22
N SER A 455 -9.21 -12.48 -13.44
CA SER A 455 -10.08 -11.31 -13.43
C SER A 455 -9.85 -10.44 -14.64
N ASP A 456 -10.92 -9.99 -15.30
CA ASP A 456 -10.83 -9.01 -16.39
C ASP A 456 -10.19 -7.68 -15.96
N TYR A 457 -10.11 -7.39 -14.65
CA TYR A 457 -9.46 -6.19 -14.12
C TYR A 457 -7.93 -6.30 -14.06
N VAL A 458 -7.39 -7.52 -14.04
CA VAL A 458 -5.96 -7.80 -13.87
C VAL A 458 -5.35 -8.17 -15.21
N LEU A 459 -4.46 -7.32 -15.72
CA LEU A 459 -3.77 -7.56 -16.98
C LEU A 459 -2.61 -8.54 -16.78
N THR A 460 -2.66 -9.63 -17.55
CA THR A 460 -1.65 -10.69 -17.62
C THR A 460 -0.83 -10.58 -18.91
N LEU A 461 0.25 -11.36 -19.04
CA LEU A 461 1.19 -11.24 -20.16
C LEU A 461 0.50 -11.35 -21.53
N ASP A 462 -0.49 -12.22 -21.68
CA ASP A 462 -1.25 -12.38 -22.94
C ASP A 462 -2.12 -11.15 -23.26
N GLU A 463 -2.63 -10.46 -22.25
CA GLU A 463 -3.55 -9.33 -22.41
C GLU A 463 -2.84 -8.00 -22.69
N ILE A 464 -1.55 -7.89 -22.34
CA ILE A 464 -0.74 -6.71 -22.63
C ILE A 464 -0.07 -6.76 -24.01
N GLN A 465 -0.20 -7.87 -24.76
CA GLN A 465 0.51 -8.04 -26.02
C GLN A 465 0.24 -6.91 -27.01
N GLY A 466 1.31 -6.47 -27.70
CA GLY A 466 1.22 -5.37 -28.65
C GLY A 466 1.31 -3.96 -28.05
N TRP A 467 1.50 -3.80 -26.73
CA TRP A 467 1.70 -2.48 -26.11
C TRP A 467 2.90 -1.69 -26.69
N ARG A 468 3.85 -2.38 -27.33
CA ARG A 468 5.02 -1.79 -28.00
C ARG A 468 4.73 -1.27 -29.42
N ASN A 469 3.57 -1.52 -30.00
CA ASN A 469 3.28 -1.20 -31.41
C ASN A 469 2.89 0.26 -31.59
#